data_AF-A0A3B4VR73-F1
#
_entry.id   AF-A0A3B4VR73-F1
#
_cell.length_a   1.000
_cell.length_b   1.000
_cell.length_c   1.000
_cell.angle_alpha   90.00
_cell.angle_beta   90.00
_cell.angle_gamma   90.00
#
_symmetry.space_group_name_H-M   'P 1'
#
loop_
_entity.id
_entity.type
_entity.pdbx_description
1 polymer ?
#
loop_
_entity_poly.entity_id
_entity_poly.type
_entity_poly.pdbx_seq_one_letter_code
_entity_poly.pdbx_strand_id
1 'polypeptide(L)'
;MKNRFFKQRKCECKANMSVTFFDRLCFSHVASLICFPVCGTAPLNTRIVGGEDAPPGSWPWQVSLQRFGRHVCGGSLINREWVMSAAQCFSSTSTFGWQVSLGRQNLQGTNPNEVSRTVARIILHPNYDSDSSDNDIALLRLSSPVMFTDYIRPVCLAASDSVFNNGTDSWVTGWGRVNEGVSLPFPQTLQEVEVPVLGNRQCNCLNGVGTVTDNMICAGVLAGGKDSCQGDSGGPMVSKQGSVWVQSGIVSFGFGCARPNLPGVYSRVSRYQSWINSFISSDKPGFVQFSSSGPDADSIRKKSRSYTDGF
;
A
#
# COMPACT_ATOMS: atom_id res chain seq x y z
N MET A 1 -24.85 -12.65 59.74
CA MET A 1 -24.25 -13.53 58.70
C MET A 1 -25.15 -13.56 57.48
N LYS A 2 -24.69 -13.01 56.34
CA LYS A 2 -24.92 -13.50 54.97
C LYS A 2 -24.35 -12.51 53.93
N ASN A 3 -23.56 -13.06 53.01
CA ASN A 3 -22.85 -12.43 51.89
C ASN A 3 -23.77 -11.71 50.89
N ARG A 4 -23.19 -10.75 50.14
CA ARG A 4 -23.32 -10.71 48.66
C ARG A 4 -22.30 -9.80 47.97
N PHE A 5 -21.66 -10.36 46.95
CA PHE A 5 -20.82 -9.77 45.91
C PHE A 5 -21.53 -8.68 45.09
N PHE A 6 -20.80 -7.68 44.58
CA PHE A 6 -21.13 -7.04 43.30
C PHE A 6 -19.89 -6.61 42.47
N LYS A 7 -19.65 -7.43 41.45
CA LYS A 7 -19.17 -7.23 40.07
C LYS A 7 -18.75 -5.79 39.63
N GLN A 8 -17.49 -5.67 39.19
CA GLN A 8 -16.96 -4.57 38.37
C GLN A 8 -17.72 -4.44 37.03
N ARG A 9 -18.00 -3.19 36.61
CA ARG A 9 -18.29 -2.84 35.21
C ARG A 9 -17.37 -1.69 34.77
N LYS A 10 -16.80 -1.85 33.58
CA LYS A 10 -15.98 -0.90 32.81
C LYS A 10 -16.72 0.43 32.61
N CYS A 11 -16.00 1.55 32.73
CA CYS A 11 -16.47 2.87 32.34
C CYS A 11 -16.10 3.15 30.87
N GLU A 12 -17.12 3.50 30.08
CA GLU A 12 -17.01 4.16 28.78
C GLU A 12 -16.79 5.67 29.00
N CYS A 13 -15.98 6.29 28.13
CA CYS A 13 -15.76 7.73 28.12
C CYS A 13 -16.93 8.45 27.45
N LYS A 14 -17.72 9.21 28.22
CA LYS A 14 -18.59 10.28 27.71
C LYS A 14 -18.02 11.63 28.16
N ALA A 15 -17.70 12.48 27.19
CA ALA A 15 -17.30 13.86 27.43
C ALA A 15 -18.53 14.72 27.74
N ASN A 16 -18.47 15.48 28.85
CA ASN A 16 -19.27 16.69 29.04
C ASN A 16 -18.52 17.58 30.04
N MET A 17 -18.16 18.78 29.61
CA MET A 17 -17.36 19.75 30.37
C MET A 17 -18.25 20.92 30.79
N SER A 18 -18.48 21.06 32.09
CA SER A 18 -19.00 22.29 32.72
C SER A 18 -17.93 22.77 33.70
N VAL A 19 -17.41 23.97 33.49
CA VAL A 19 -16.35 24.59 34.31
C VAL A 19 -16.99 25.61 35.25
N THR A 20 -16.85 25.42 36.56
CA THR A 20 -16.96 26.48 37.57
C THR A 20 -15.57 26.91 38.01
N PHE A 21 -15.41 28.22 38.18
CA PHE A 21 -14.18 28.95 38.51
C PHE A 21 -13.77 28.73 39.98
N PHE A 22 -12.50 28.46 40.27
CA PHE A 22 -11.71 29.10 41.35
C PHE A 22 -10.21 28.74 41.26
N ASP A 23 -9.40 29.79 41.36
CA ASP A 23 -7.97 29.91 41.66
C ASP A 23 -6.85 29.29 40.80
N ARG A 24 -6.11 30.24 40.20
CA ARG A 24 -4.75 30.25 39.66
C ARG A 24 -3.83 29.08 40.08
N LEU A 25 -3.62 28.18 39.13
CA LEU A 25 -2.30 27.67 38.74
C LEU A 25 -2.31 27.57 37.21
N CYS A 26 -1.54 28.43 36.55
CA CYS A 26 -1.38 28.45 35.11
C CYS A 26 -0.47 27.28 34.71
N PHE A 27 -0.99 26.06 34.67
CA PHE A 27 -0.39 24.98 33.91
C PHE A 27 -1.08 24.92 32.56
N SER A 28 -0.47 25.58 31.58
CA SER A 28 -0.70 25.35 30.16
C SER A 28 -0.26 23.92 29.83
N HIS A 29 -1.06 22.93 30.22
CA HIS A 29 -0.99 21.60 29.61
C HIS A 29 -1.85 21.65 28.36
N VAL A 30 -1.27 22.22 27.29
CA VAL A 30 -1.65 21.80 25.95
C VAL A 30 -1.23 20.34 25.86
N ALA A 31 -2.13 19.44 26.24
CA ALA A 31 -2.02 18.04 25.84
C ALA A 31 -2.10 18.09 24.32
N SER A 32 -0.94 18.13 23.68
CA SER A 32 -0.82 17.90 22.25
C SER A 32 -1.47 16.54 22.04
N LEU A 33 -2.70 16.54 21.53
CA LEU A 33 -3.34 15.36 20.98
C LEU A 33 -2.41 14.90 19.86
N ILE A 34 -1.48 14.02 20.20
CA ILE A 34 -0.69 13.29 19.22
C ILE A 34 -1.72 12.42 18.51
N CYS A 35 -2.29 12.99 17.44
CA CYS A 35 -3.09 12.24 16.49
C CYS A 35 -2.10 11.30 15.82
N PHE A 36 -1.96 10.09 16.36
CA PHE A 36 -1.23 9.04 15.69
C PHE A 36 -1.86 8.88 14.31
N PRO A 37 -1.08 8.91 13.22
CA PRO A 37 -1.63 8.74 11.89
C PRO A 37 -2.39 7.40 11.84
N VAL A 38 -3.69 7.48 11.59
CA VAL A 38 -4.61 6.33 11.50
C VAL A 38 -4.40 5.63 10.16
N CYS A 39 -3.19 5.14 9.91
CA CYS A 39 -2.82 4.41 8.70
C CYS A 39 -2.33 3.00 9.03
N GLY A 40 -2.36 2.11 8.04
CA GLY A 40 -1.76 0.78 8.16
C GLY A 40 -2.43 -0.15 9.17
N THR A 41 -3.64 0.20 9.65
CA THR A 41 -4.44 -0.66 10.53
C THR A 41 -5.50 -1.40 9.73
N ALA A 42 -5.59 -2.72 9.88
CA ALA A 42 -6.62 -3.55 9.27
C ALA A 42 -7.35 -4.38 10.35
N PRO A 43 -8.41 -3.85 10.99
CA PRO A 43 -9.06 -4.48 12.14
C PRO A 43 -9.65 -5.86 11.86
N LEU A 44 -10.04 -6.12 10.61
CA LEU A 44 -10.65 -7.38 10.17
C LEU A 44 -9.61 -8.37 9.60
N ASN A 45 -8.34 -7.98 9.51
CA ASN A 45 -7.28 -8.87 9.05
C ASN A 45 -6.75 -9.71 10.22
N THR A 46 -7.32 -10.90 10.41
CA THR A 46 -6.97 -11.85 11.48
C THR A 46 -6.06 -13.00 11.01
N ARG A 47 -5.33 -12.81 9.90
CA ARG A 47 -4.95 -13.93 9.00
C ARG A 47 -3.84 -14.87 9.48
N ILE A 48 -3.92 -16.10 8.92
CA ILE A 48 -2.92 -17.16 8.74
C ILE A 48 -2.84 -17.46 7.22
N VAL A 49 -1.70 -17.97 6.76
CA VAL A 49 -1.08 -17.90 5.40
C VAL A 49 -1.73 -18.73 4.26
N GLY A 50 -1.74 -18.21 3.02
CA GLY A 50 -2.09 -18.93 1.77
C GLY A 50 -2.71 -18.01 0.69
N GLY A 51 -2.27 -18.08 -0.57
CA GLY A 51 -2.77 -17.20 -1.64
C GLY A 51 -4.15 -17.63 -2.13
N GLU A 52 -5.19 -16.85 -1.80
CA GLU A 52 -6.61 -17.23 -1.90
C GLU A 52 -7.50 -15.98 -2.01
N ASP A 53 -8.81 -16.18 -2.15
CA ASP A 53 -9.83 -15.14 -2.00
C ASP A 53 -9.62 -14.35 -0.70
N ALA A 54 -9.57 -13.03 -0.82
CA ALA A 54 -9.38 -12.14 0.29
C ALA A 54 -10.69 -11.96 1.08
N PRO A 55 -10.70 -12.20 2.40
CA PRO A 55 -11.88 -11.95 3.22
C PRO A 55 -12.25 -10.46 3.20
N PRO A 56 -13.56 -10.11 3.28
CA PRO A 56 -14.01 -8.72 3.24
C PRO A 56 -13.33 -7.87 4.30
N GLY A 57 -12.75 -6.73 3.89
CA GLY A 57 -12.12 -5.78 4.81
C GLY A 57 -10.72 -6.16 5.31
N SER A 58 -10.15 -7.28 4.85
CA SER A 58 -8.76 -7.65 5.18
C SER A 58 -7.73 -6.64 4.67
N TRP A 59 -8.05 -5.94 3.58
CA TRP A 59 -7.20 -4.95 2.92
C TRP A 59 -7.95 -3.63 2.72
N PRO A 60 -8.21 -2.87 3.80
CA PRO A 60 -9.16 -1.74 3.78
C PRO A 60 -8.67 -0.53 2.97
N TRP A 61 -7.41 -0.53 2.54
CA TRP A 61 -6.84 0.47 1.63
C TRP A 61 -6.98 0.09 0.15
N GLN A 62 -7.32 -1.16 -0.17
CA GLN A 62 -7.43 -1.59 -1.56
C GLN A 62 -8.51 -0.80 -2.30
N VAL A 63 -8.15 -0.31 -3.48
CA VAL A 63 -9.02 0.46 -4.36
C VAL A 63 -9.15 -0.25 -5.70
N SER A 64 -10.36 -0.23 -6.26
CA SER A 64 -10.60 -0.52 -7.68
C SER A 64 -10.70 0.79 -8.44
N LEU A 65 -9.77 1.02 -9.36
CA LEU A 65 -9.84 2.13 -10.31
C LEU A 65 -10.64 1.69 -11.53
N GLN A 66 -11.77 2.35 -11.75
CA GLN A 66 -12.69 2.01 -12.81
C GLN A 66 -12.77 3.13 -13.84
N ARG A 67 -12.84 2.76 -15.12
CA ARG A 67 -13.13 3.67 -16.22
C ARG A 67 -14.40 3.20 -16.91
N PHE A 68 -15.40 4.09 -16.97
CA PHE A 68 -16.74 3.77 -17.50
C PHE A 68 -17.37 2.52 -16.86
N GLY A 69 -17.21 2.37 -15.54
CA GLY A 69 -17.77 1.24 -14.76
C GLY A 69 -17.02 -0.08 -14.90
N ARG A 70 -15.87 -0.11 -15.59
CA ARG A 70 -15.02 -1.30 -15.72
C ARG A 70 -13.71 -1.10 -14.96
N HIS A 71 -13.33 -2.10 -14.17
CA HIS A 71 -12.02 -2.14 -13.52
C HIS A 71 -10.88 -2.10 -14.54
N VAL A 72 -9.89 -1.23 -14.27
CA VAL A 72 -8.68 -1.07 -15.09
C VAL A 72 -7.44 -1.41 -14.29
N CYS A 73 -7.33 -0.87 -13.07
CA CYS A 73 -6.16 -0.99 -12.22
C CYS A 73 -6.55 -1.03 -10.74
N GLY A 74 -5.63 -1.50 -9.91
CA GLY A 74 -5.66 -1.32 -8.47
C GLY A 74 -5.22 0.08 -8.03
N GLY A 75 -5.33 0.29 -6.72
CA GLY A 75 -4.82 1.48 -6.06
C GLY A 75 -4.83 1.28 -4.55
N SER A 76 -4.32 2.27 -3.84
CA SER A 76 -4.23 2.29 -2.39
C SER A 76 -4.73 3.63 -1.84
N LEU A 77 -5.65 3.60 -0.89
CA LEU A 77 -6.02 4.78 -0.12
C LEU A 77 -4.86 5.19 0.78
N ILE A 78 -4.40 6.44 0.70
CA ILE A 78 -3.23 6.92 1.47
C ILE A 78 -3.59 8.02 2.49
N ASN A 79 -4.76 8.63 2.36
CA ASN A 79 -5.43 9.45 3.37
C ASN A 79 -6.93 9.56 3.02
N ARG A 80 -7.68 10.54 3.53
CA ARG A 80 -9.13 10.66 3.26
C ARG A 80 -9.48 11.10 1.83
N GLU A 81 -8.56 11.74 1.11
CA GLU A 81 -8.83 12.39 -0.18
C GLU A 81 -7.95 11.88 -1.33
N TRP A 82 -6.96 11.03 -1.03
CA TRP A 82 -5.92 10.67 -1.99
C TRP A 82 -5.74 9.16 -2.12
N VAL A 83 -5.57 8.74 -3.36
CA VAL A 83 -5.23 7.37 -3.75
C VAL A 83 -3.91 7.38 -4.49
N MET A 84 -3.05 6.41 -4.19
CA MET A 84 -1.82 6.13 -4.92
C MET A 84 -2.01 4.93 -5.84
N SER A 85 -1.50 5.01 -7.06
CA SER A 85 -1.57 3.97 -8.09
C SER A 85 -0.34 4.06 -9.02
N ALA A 86 -0.35 3.32 -10.13
CA ALA A 86 0.69 3.32 -11.15
C ALA A 86 0.38 4.34 -12.26
N ALA A 87 1.41 4.99 -12.82
CA ALA A 87 1.26 5.95 -13.92
C ALA A 87 0.78 5.28 -15.21
N GLN A 88 1.25 4.06 -15.50
CA GLN A 88 0.87 3.29 -16.69
C GLN A 88 -0.64 3.01 -16.81
N CYS A 89 -1.40 3.12 -15.71
CA CYS A 89 -2.86 2.97 -15.70
C CYS A 89 -3.59 4.09 -16.46
N PHE A 90 -2.90 5.19 -16.78
CA PHE A 90 -3.49 6.41 -17.32
C PHE A 90 -2.86 6.79 -18.66
N SER A 91 -3.66 6.74 -19.73
CA SER A 91 -3.23 7.26 -21.04
C SER A 91 -3.23 8.79 -21.11
N SER A 92 -3.88 9.47 -20.17
CA SER A 92 -3.88 10.94 -20.01
C SER A 92 -4.32 11.33 -18.59
N THR A 93 -4.18 12.61 -18.24
CA THR A 93 -4.64 13.16 -16.95
C THR A 93 -6.13 13.54 -16.94
N SER A 94 -6.88 13.21 -18.00
CA SER A 94 -8.32 13.43 -18.03
C SER A 94 -9.02 12.57 -16.99
N THR A 95 -9.86 13.21 -16.15
CA THR A 95 -10.64 12.54 -15.11
C THR A 95 -11.96 11.98 -15.63
N PHE A 96 -12.32 12.25 -16.88
CA PHE A 96 -13.61 11.87 -17.44
C PHE A 96 -13.77 10.34 -17.47
N GLY A 97 -14.88 9.87 -16.88
CA GLY A 97 -15.21 8.46 -16.79
C GLY A 97 -14.47 7.68 -15.70
N TRP A 98 -13.54 8.31 -14.96
CA TRP A 98 -12.84 7.66 -13.86
C TRP A 98 -13.64 7.68 -12.56
N GLN A 99 -13.66 6.52 -11.90
CA GLN A 99 -14.23 6.31 -10.58
C GLN A 99 -13.27 5.48 -9.71
N VAL A 100 -13.24 5.80 -8.43
CA VAL A 100 -12.52 5.09 -7.38
C VAL A 100 -13.56 4.39 -6.52
N SER A 101 -13.51 3.05 -6.44
CA SER A 101 -14.36 2.26 -5.55
C SER A 101 -13.52 1.69 -4.41
N LEU A 102 -13.97 1.93 -3.17
CA LEU A 102 -13.32 1.53 -1.92
C LEU A 102 -14.25 0.61 -1.11
N GLY A 103 -13.72 -0.20 -0.20
CA GLY A 103 -14.53 -1.09 0.66
C GLY A 103 -15.21 -2.23 -0.10
N ARG A 104 -14.75 -2.50 -1.32
CA ARG A 104 -15.27 -3.54 -2.22
C ARG A 104 -14.52 -4.86 -2.01
N GLN A 105 -15.25 -5.98 -2.05
CA GLN A 105 -14.65 -7.32 -2.11
C GLN A 105 -14.69 -7.89 -3.54
N ASN A 106 -15.83 -7.82 -4.22
CA ASN A 106 -16.08 -8.51 -5.48
C ASN A 106 -16.31 -7.52 -6.62
N LEU A 107 -15.61 -7.60 -7.77
CA LEU A 107 -15.88 -6.69 -8.91
C LEU A 107 -17.29 -6.86 -9.52
N GLN A 108 -17.99 -7.95 -9.24
CA GLN A 108 -19.38 -8.17 -9.63
C GLN A 108 -20.28 -8.37 -8.41
N GLY A 109 -21.57 -8.06 -8.58
CA GLY A 109 -22.57 -8.22 -7.54
C GLY A 109 -22.52 -7.14 -6.45
N THR A 110 -23.23 -7.41 -5.35
CA THR A 110 -23.46 -6.46 -4.26
C THR A 110 -22.25 -6.34 -3.35
N ASN A 111 -21.84 -5.10 -3.03
CA ASN A 111 -20.80 -4.80 -2.05
C ASN A 111 -21.36 -3.83 -1.00
N PRO A 112 -21.79 -4.32 0.18
CA PRO A 112 -22.52 -3.50 1.16
C PRO A 112 -21.67 -2.41 1.81
N ASN A 113 -20.34 -2.55 1.78
CA ASN A 113 -19.38 -1.59 2.35
C ASN A 113 -18.77 -0.67 1.29
N GLU A 114 -19.22 -0.76 0.03
CA GLU A 114 -18.63 0.01 -1.06
C GLU A 114 -18.93 1.51 -0.91
N VAL A 115 -17.88 2.31 -1.08
CA VAL A 115 -17.99 3.75 -1.28
C VAL A 115 -17.29 4.09 -2.58
N SER A 116 -18.01 4.76 -3.48
CA SER A 116 -17.47 5.20 -4.76
C SER A 116 -17.32 6.73 -4.83
N ARG A 117 -16.25 7.20 -5.46
CA ARG A 117 -15.93 8.62 -5.68
C ARG A 117 -15.48 8.84 -7.12
N THR A 118 -15.91 9.95 -7.72
CA THR A 118 -15.28 10.43 -8.97
C THR A 118 -13.89 11.00 -8.67
N VAL A 119 -13.08 11.16 -9.72
CA VAL A 119 -11.71 11.70 -9.61
C VAL A 119 -11.72 13.21 -9.90
N ALA A 120 -11.18 14.01 -8.99
CA ALA A 120 -11.01 15.45 -9.19
C ALA A 120 -9.71 15.80 -9.91
N ARG A 121 -8.65 15.02 -9.71
CA ARG A 121 -7.33 15.25 -10.32
C ARG A 121 -6.54 13.96 -10.44
N ILE A 122 -5.84 13.78 -11.56
CA ILE A 122 -4.83 12.74 -11.77
C ILE A 122 -3.47 13.44 -11.92
N ILE A 123 -2.46 12.93 -11.24
CA ILE A 123 -1.09 13.45 -11.25
C ILE A 123 -0.17 12.29 -11.53
N LEU A 124 0.46 12.29 -12.70
CA LEU A 124 1.48 11.32 -13.07
C LEU A 124 2.85 11.83 -12.63
N HIS A 125 3.77 10.94 -12.28
CA HIS A 125 5.14 11.36 -12.04
C HIS A 125 5.71 12.01 -13.32
N PRO A 126 6.34 13.20 -13.24
CA PRO A 126 6.79 13.93 -14.43
C PRO A 126 7.88 13.20 -15.21
N ASN A 127 8.62 12.31 -14.55
CA ASN A 127 9.67 11.49 -15.15
C ASN A 127 9.23 10.03 -15.39
N TYR A 128 7.92 9.76 -15.41
CA TYR A 128 7.43 8.44 -15.80
C TYR A 128 7.85 8.16 -17.25
N ASP A 129 8.52 7.03 -17.44
CA ASP A 129 8.97 6.55 -18.75
C ASP A 129 8.27 5.23 -19.07
N SER A 130 7.48 5.22 -20.15
CA SER A 130 6.72 4.04 -20.56
C SER A 130 7.59 2.92 -21.14
N ASP A 131 8.80 3.22 -21.61
CA ASP A 131 9.67 2.22 -22.22
C ASP A 131 10.42 1.41 -21.17
N SER A 132 10.89 2.08 -20.11
CA SER A 132 11.58 1.45 -18.97
C SER A 132 10.65 1.10 -17.80
N SER A 133 9.42 1.62 -17.80
CA SER A 133 8.51 1.62 -16.63
C SER A 133 9.11 2.32 -15.39
N ASP A 134 10.16 3.12 -15.54
CA ASP A 134 10.74 3.86 -14.42
C ASP A 134 9.80 5.00 -13.99
N ASN A 135 9.77 5.27 -12.68
CA ASN A 135 8.87 6.25 -12.07
C ASN A 135 7.37 5.97 -12.30
N ASP A 136 6.97 4.70 -12.34
CA ASP A 136 5.58 4.27 -12.51
C ASP A 136 4.74 4.49 -11.24
N ILE A 137 4.40 5.75 -10.98
CA ILE A 137 3.58 6.19 -9.85
C ILE A 137 2.64 7.34 -10.24
N ALA A 138 1.42 7.28 -9.73
CA ALA A 138 0.41 8.32 -9.88
C ALA A 138 -0.32 8.59 -8.56
N LEU A 139 -0.79 9.84 -8.42
CA LEU A 139 -1.69 10.26 -7.36
C LEU A 139 -3.04 10.69 -7.95
N LEU A 140 -4.11 10.26 -7.31
CA LEU A 140 -5.47 10.62 -7.64
C LEU A 140 -6.09 11.35 -6.46
N ARG A 141 -6.61 12.55 -6.69
CA ARG A 141 -7.44 13.25 -5.72
C ARG A 141 -8.90 12.89 -5.95
N LEU A 142 -9.56 12.40 -4.89
CA LEU A 142 -10.99 12.10 -4.89
C LEU A 142 -11.82 13.39 -4.98
N SER A 143 -13.03 13.31 -5.54
CA SER A 143 -13.94 14.45 -5.61
C SER A 143 -14.49 14.92 -4.26
N SER A 144 -14.48 14.03 -3.27
CA SER A 144 -14.78 14.35 -1.87
C SER A 144 -14.13 13.32 -0.94
N PRO A 145 -13.83 13.69 0.32
CA PRO A 145 -13.20 12.78 1.26
C PRO A 145 -14.07 11.55 1.56
N VAL A 146 -13.40 10.46 1.94
CA VAL A 146 -14.04 9.25 2.46
C VAL A 146 -14.02 9.23 3.99
N MET A 147 -15.03 8.57 4.56
CA MET A 147 -15.05 8.26 5.98
C MET A 147 -14.35 6.94 6.23
N PHE A 148 -13.49 6.90 7.25
CA PHE A 148 -12.84 5.66 7.63
C PHE A 148 -13.84 4.74 8.34
N THR A 149 -13.81 3.48 7.94
CA THR A 149 -14.60 2.38 8.51
C THR A 149 -13.66 1.20 8.76
N ASP A 150 -14.17 0.03 9.14
CA ASP A 150 -13.34 -1.17 9.21
C ASP A 150 -12.99 -1.75 7.82
N TYR A 151 -13.66 -1.28 6.77
CA TYR A 151 -13.46 -1.69 5.37
C TYR A 151 -12.76 -0.64 4.51
N ILE A 152 -12.63 0.59 5.01
CA ILE A 152 -12.02 1.72 4.31
C ILE A 152 -11.07 2.43 5.27
N ARG A 153 -9.76 2.24 5.08
CA ARG A 153 -8.71 2.87 5.90
C ARG A 153 -7.46 3.09 5.04
N PRO A 154 -6.66 4.13 5.31
CA PRO A 154 -5.46 4.35 4.53
C PRO A 154 -4.35 3.38 4.96
N VAL A 155 -3.47 3.04 4.04
CA VAL A 155 -2.23 2.32 4.33
C VAL A 155 -1.14 3.32 4.76
N CYS A 156 -0.18 2.88 5.58
CA CYS A 156 1.02 3.71 5.79
C CYS A 156 1.96 3.54 4.61
N LEU A 157 2.71 4.58 4.26
CA LEU A 157 3.69 4.56 3.18
C LEU A 157 5.09 4.32 3.73
N ALA A 158 5.92 3.60 2.98
CA ALA A 158 7.33 3.46 3.33
C ALA A 158 8.02 4.84 3.32
N ALA A 159 8.65 5.21 4.44
CA ALA A 159 9.48 6.41 4.51
C ALA A 159 10.76 6.26 3.68
N SER A 160 11.44 7.36 3.31
CA SER A 160 12.62 7.36 2.45
C SER A 160 13.77 6.47 2.92
N ASP A 161 13.96 6.34 4.22
CA ASP A 161 15.00 5.50 4.82
C ASP A 161 14.55 4.07 5.10
N SER A 162 13.40 3.66 4.54
CA SER A 162 12.89 2.29 4.69
C SER A 162 13.71 1.28 3.92
N VAL A 163 14.06 0.19 4.59
CA VAL A 163 14.86 -0.90 4.04
C VAL A 163 14.06 -2.20 4.09
N PHE A 164 13.84 -2.79 2.91
CA PHE A 164 13.17 -4.08 2.72
C PHE A 164 14.19 -5.09 2.19
N ASN A 165 14.75 -5.90 3.09
CA ASN A 165 15.76 -6.90 2.74
C ASN A 165 15.15 -8.05 1.93
N ASN A 166 15.99 -8.76 1.18
CA ASN A 166 15.64 -10.03 0.56
C ASN A 166 14.99 -11.00 1.58
N GLY A 167 13.88 -11.63 1.20
CA GLY A 167 13.10 -12.51 2.07
C GLY A 167 12.10 -11.79 2.98
N THR A 168 11.96 -10.46 2.91
CA THR A 168 10.90 -9.76 3.68
C THR A 168 9.53 -10.16 3.15
N ASP A 169 8.70 -10.76 4.00
CA ASP A 169 7.34 -11.15 3.66
C ASP A 169 6.49 -9.93 3.30
N SER A 170 5.85 -10.00 2.13
CA SER A 170 5.02 -8.93 1.60
C SER A 170 3.76 -9.52 0.98
N TRP A 171 2.70 -8.74 1.01
CA TRP A 171 1.39 -9.12 0.51
C TRP A 171 1.02 -8.23 -0.66
N VAL A 172 0.55 -8.87 -1.73
CA VAL A 172 0.05 -8.20 -2.93
C VAL A 172 -1.42 -8.56 -3.09
N THR A 173 -2.23 -7.55 -3.37
CA THR A 173 -3.68 -7.70 -3.52
C THR A 173 -4.19 -7.05 -4.78
N GLY A 174 -5.19 -7.67 -5.40
CA GLY A 174 -5.82 -7.11 -6.59
C GLY A 174 -6.87 -8.03 -7.22
N TRP A 175 -7.47 -7.53 -8.30
CA TRP A 175 -8.51 -8.22 -9.08
C TRP A 175 -8.03 -8.58 -10.49
N GLY A 176 -6.71 -8.66 -10.66
CA GLY A 176 -6.10 -9.14 -11.87
C GLY A 176 -6.39 -10.60 -12.14
N ARG A 177 -5.80 -11.09 -13.22
CA ARG A 177 -5.86 -12.49 -13.61
C ARG A 177 -5.30 -13.39 -12.51
N VAL A 178 -5.95 -14.53 -12.25
CA VAL A 178 -5.50 -15.50 -11.24
C VAL A 178 -4.30 -16.33 -11.70
N ASN A 179 -4.07 -16.38 -13.02
CA ASN A 179 -2.92 -16.99 -13.66
C ASN A 179 -2.69 -16.33 -15.02
N GLU A 180 -1.53 -16.54 -15.62
CA GLU A 180 -1.24 -16.04 -16.96
C GLU A 180 -2.32 -16.51 -17.96
N GLY A 181 -2.98 -15.55 -18.62
CA GLY A 181 -4.06 -15.85 -19.56
C GLY A 181 -5.41 -16.24 -18.92
N VAL A 182 -5.49 -16.42 -17.60
CA VAL A 182 -6.71 -16.87 -16.90
C VAL A 182 -7.39 -15.72 -16.17
N SER A 183 -8.58 -15.34 -16.63
CA SER A 183 -9.39 -14.31 -15.98
C SER A 183 -9.87 -14.75 -14.59
N LEU A 184 -9.99 -13.78 -13.68
CA LEU A 184 -10.60 -13.98 -12.38
C LEU A 184 -12.06 -14.47 -12.54
N PRO A 185 -12.45 -15.61 -11.93
CA PRO A 185 -13.80 -16.15 -12.05
C PRO A 185 -14.84 -15.24 -11.38
N PHE A 186 -16.11 -15.35 -11.80
CA PHE A 186 -17.22 -14.70 -11.11
C PHE A 186 -17.30 -15.14 -9.64
N PRO A 187 -17.54 -14.25 -8.66
CA PRO A 187 -17.96 -12.85 -8.77
C PRO A 187 -16.79 -11.86 -8.84
N GLN A 188 -15.60 -12.32 -9.19
CA GLN A 188 -14.37 -11.54 -9.24
C GLN A 188 -13.96 -11.04 -7.86
N THR A 189 -13.80 -11.98 -6.92
CA THR A 189 -13.35 -11.74 -5.54
C THR A 189 -11.92 -11.21 -5.52
N LEU A 190 -11.65 -10.21 -4.67
CA LEU A 190 -10.30 -9.70 -4.42
C LEU A 190 -9.37 -10.87 -4.07
N GLN A 191 -8.22 -10.96 -4.70
CA GLN A 191 -7.21 -11.96 -4.39
C GLN A 191 -6.13 -11.36 -3.49
N GLU A 192 -5.49 -12.20 -2.69
CA GLU A 192 -4.31 -11.85 -1.93
C GLU A 192 -3.25 -12.94 -2.04
N VAL A 193 -1.98 -12.53 -2.17
CA VAL A 193 -0.86 -13.45 -2.24
C VAL A 193 0.32 -12.93 -1.42
N GLU A 194 0.94 -13.83 -0.66
CA GLU A 194 2.19 -13.55 0.03
C GLU A 194 3.39 -13.92 -0.84
N VAL A 195 4.28 -12.96 -1.01
CA VAL A 195 5.52 -13.05 -1.79
C VAL A 195 6.68 -12.44 -1.01
N PRO A 196 7.87 -13.06 -1.02
CA PRO A 196 9.05 -12.46 -0.41
C PRO A 196 9.62 -11.38 -1.33
N VAL A 197 10.16 -10.31 -0.73
CA VAL A 197 10.99 -9.32 -1.44
C VAL A 197 12.24 -10.01 -1.98
N LEU A 198 12.65 -9.66 -3.20
CA LEU A 198 13.95 -10.01 -3.78
C LEU A 198 14.89 -8.81 -3.78
N GLY A 199 16.18 -9.10 -3.59
CA GLY A 199 17.23 -8.11 -3.81
C GLY A 199 17.21 -7.58 -5.25
N ASN A 200 17.34 -6.26 -5.42
CA ASN A 200 17.41 -5.59 -6.72
C ASN A 200 18.51 -6.17 -7.60
N ARG A 201 19.67 -6.56 -7.04
CA ARG A 201 20.74 -7.14 -7.87
C ARG A 201 20.31 -8.46 -8.48
N GLN A 202 19.78 -9.37 -7.66
CA GLN A 202 19.28 -10.65 -8.13
C GLN A 202 18.14 -10.44 -9.13
N CYS A 203 17.19 -9.56 -8.80
CA CYS A 203 16.07 -9.24 -9.67
C CYS A 203 16.51 -8.67 -11.03
N ASN A 204 17.51 -7.79 -11.05
CA ASN A 204 18.07 -7.25 -12.29
C ASN A 204 18.76 -8.34 -13.12
N CYS A 205 19.42 -9.31 -12.50
CA CYS A 205 19.97 -10.46 -13.22
C CYS A 205 18.87 -11.34 -13.84
N LEU A 206 17.74 -11.50 -13.14
CA LEU A 206 16.63 -12.35 -13.56
C LEU A 206 15.76 -11.72 -14.66
N ASN A 207 15.50 -10.42 -14.57
CA ASN A 207 14.65 -9.66 -15.51
C ASN A 207 15.43 -9.06 -16.71
N GLY A 208 16.71 -9.42 -16.86
CA GLY A 208 17.62 -8.83 -17.84
C GLY A 208 18.38 -7.63 -17.26
N VAL A 209 19.71 -7.66 -17.41
CA VAL A 209 20.59 -6.66 -16.81
C VAL A 209 20.29 -5.28 -17.41
N GLY A 210 19.90 -4.34 -16.54
CA GLY A 210 19.57 -2.95 -16.91
C GLY A 210 18.08 -2.66 -16.85
N THR A 211 17.23 -3.68 -16.67
CA THR A 211 15.78 -3.53 -16.58
C THR A 211 15.32 -2.97 -15.22
N VAL A 212 16.03 -3.29 -14.12
CA VAL A 212 15.61 -2.91 -12.76
C VAL A 212 16.43 -1.73 -12.25
N THR A 213 15.76 -0.62 -11.91
CA THR A 213 16.37 0.62 -11.40
C THR A 213 16.32 0.71 -9.86
N ASP A 214 16.97 1.74 -9.29
CA ASP A 214 16.89 2.04 -7.84
C ASP A 214 15.50 2.53 -7.39
N ASN A 215 14.65 2.92 -8.34
CA ASN A 215 13.26 3.32 -8.16
C ASN A 215 12.29 2.13 -8.13
N MET A 216 12.82 0.91 -8.30
CA MET A 216 12.06 -0.33 -8.32
C MET A 216 12.42 -1.23 -7.13
N ILE A 217 11.47 -2.07 -6.74
CA ILE A 217 11.61 -3.16 -5.77
C ILE A 217 10.97 -4.40 -6.37
N CYS A 218 11.52 -5.58 -6.10
CA CYS A 218 11.01 -6.83 -6.65
C CYS A 218 10.46 -7.73 -5.55
N ALA A 219 9.48 -8.55 -5.90
CA ALA A 219 8.95 -9.58 -5.01
C ALA A 219 8.42 -10.77 -5.82
N GLY A 220 8.51 -11.96 -5.25
CA GLY A 220 8.07 -13.18 -5.92
C GLY A 220 8.74 -14.43 -5.38
N VAL A 221 8.12 -15.58 -5.65
CA VAL A 221 8.72 -16.88 -5.34
C VAL A 221 9.49 -17.36 -6.56
N LEU A 222 10.80 -17.64 -6.42
CA LEU A 222 11.65 -18.04 -7.55
C LEU A 222 11.19 -19.34 -8.25
N ALA A 223 10.53 -20.23 -7.51
CA ALA A 223 9.91 -21.43 -8.08
C ALA A 223 8.69 -21.13 -8.98
N GLY A 224 8.20 -19.89 -9.00
CA GLY A 224 6.96 -19.50 -9.65
C GLY A 224 5.73 -19.81 -8.79
N GLY A 225 4.55 -19.79 -9.42
CA GLY A 225 3.26 -20.14 -8.82
C GLY A 225 2.61 -19.05 -7.94
N LYS A 226 3.34 -17.99 -7.57
CA LYS A 226 2.83 -16.84 -6.82
C LYS A 226 3.38 -15.53 -7.37
N ASP A 227 2.49 -14.66 -7.84
CA ASP A 227 2.83 -13.35 -8.41
C ASP A 227 1.58 -12.46 -8.51
N SER A 228 1.80 -11.17 -8.77
CA SER A 228 0.78 -10.29 -9.37
C SER A 228 0.58 -10.63 -10.85
N CYS A 229 -0.54 -10.20 -11.43
CA CYS A 229 -0.80 -10.42 -12.83
C CYS A 229 -1.57 -9.25 -13.48
N GLN A 230 -1.91 -9.37 -14.77
CA GLN A 230 -2.59 -8.29 -15.49
C GLN A 230 -3.91 -7.92 -14.82
N GLY A 231 -4.08 -6.63 -14.51
CA GLY A 231 -5.20 -6.07 -13.76
C GLY A 231 -4.85 -5.72 -12.31
N ASP A 232 -3.70 -6.20 -11.79
CA ASP A 232 -3.22 -5.81 -10.45
C ASP A 232 -2.40 -4.52 -10.47
N SER A 233 -2.01 -4.01 -11.65
CA SER A 233 -1.24 -2.77 -11.83
C SER A 233 -1.79 -1.62 -10.99
N GLY A 234 -0.90 -0.89 -10.32
CA GLY A 234 -1.29 0.17 -9.37
C GLY A 234 -1.74 -0.32 -7.99
N GLY A 235 -2.00 -1.62 -7.83
CA GLY A 235 -2.30 -2.26 -6.56
C GLY A 235 -1.13 -2.21 -5.58
N PRO A 236 -1.40 -2.35 -4.27
CA PRO A 236 -0.39 -2.24 -3.25
C PRO A 236 0.41 -3.54 -3.07
N MET A 237 1.72 -3.38 -2.84
CA MET A 237 2.52 -4.38 -2.15
C MET A 237 2.84 -3.87 -0.74
N VAL A 238 2.41 -4.59 0.29
CA VAL A 238 2.52 -4.17 1.69
C VAL A 238 3.27 -5.18 2.55
N SER A 239 4.09 -4.68 3.47
CA SER A 239 4.80 -5.50 4.45
C SER A 239 4.36 -5.07 5.85
N LYS A 240 4.34 -6.00 6.80
CA LYS A 240 3.89 -5.72 8.17
C LYS A 240 5.08 -5.49 9.09
N GLN A 241 5.09 -4.38 9.82
CA GLN A 241 6.06 -4.10 10.88
C GLN A 241 5.32 -3.91 12.21
N GLY A 242 5.47 -4.89 13.11
CA GLY A 242 4.64 -4.96 14.33
C GLY A 242 3.16 -5.06 13.97
N SER A 243 2.37 -4.07 14.38
CA SER A 243 0.93 -4.00 14.08
C SER A 243 0.58 -3.14 12.86
N VAL A 244 1.58 -2.52 12.21
CA VAL A 244 1.36 -1.55 11.13
C VAL A 244 1.69 -2.16 9.77
N TRP A 245 0.78 -2.01 8.83
CA TRP A 245 1.00 -2.33 7.42
C TRP A 245 1.59 -1.12 6.68
N VAL A 246 2.71 -1.36 5.99
CA VAL A 246 3.47 -0.34 5.27
C VAL A 246 3.55 -0.73 3.81
N GLN A 247 3.10 0.13 2.92
CA GLN A 247 3.20 -0.08 1.48
C GLN A 247 4.63 0.19 1.01
N SER A 248 5.27 -0.86 0.54
CA SER A 248 6.65 -0.89 0.06
C SER A 248 6.74 -0.78 -1.46
N GLY A 249 5.71 -1.27 -2.17
CA GLY A 249 5.64 -1.31 -3.62
C GLY A 249 4.29 -0.93 -4.21
N ILE A 250 4.31 -0.60 -5.50
CA ILE A 250 3.13 -0.43 -6.37
C ILE A 250 3.31 -1.39 -7.54
N VAL A 251 2.34 -2.27 -7.80
CA VAL A 251 2.43 -3.24 -8.91
C VAL A 251 2.67 -2.49 -10.22
N SER A 252 3.78 -2.79 -10.90
CA SER A 252 4.17 -2.15 -12.15
C SER A 252 4.20 -3.18 -13.29
N PHE A 253 5.24 -4.01 -13.41
CA PHE A 253 5.37 -4.93 -14.54
C PHE A 253 5.95 -6.29 -14.14
N GLY A 254 5.93 -7.22 -15.09
CA GLY A 254 6.54 -8.54 -14.99
C GLY A 254 6.50 -9.25 -16.34
N PHE A 255 7.35 -10.27 -16.53
CA PHE A 255 7.37 -11.07 -17.74
C PHE A 255 6.50 -12.32 -17.58
N GLY A 256 5.25 -12.23 -18.04
CA GLY A 256 4.21 -13.23 -17.73
C GLY A 256 3.68 -13.06 -16.32
N CYS A 257 3.08 -14.11 -15.75
CA CYS A 257 2.65 -14.11 -14.35
C CYS A 257 3.06 -15.42 -13.70
N ALA A 258 3.69 -15.34 -12.52
CA ALA A 258 4.04 -16.50 -11.70
C ALA A 258 4.94 -17.53 -12.40
N ARG A 259 5.72 -17.08 -13.39
CA ARG A 259 6.71 -17.91 -14.08
C ARG A 259 7.94 -18.12 -13.19
N PRO A 260 8.58 -19.30 -13.21
CA PRO A 260 9.82 -19.51 -12.47
C PRO A 260 10.90 -18.51 -12.87
N ASN A 261 11.64 -18.01 -11.89
CA ASN A 261 12.75 -17.06 -12.06
C ASN A 261 12.39 -15.71 -12.72
N LEU A 262 11.10 -15.36 -12.81
CA LEU A 262 10.64 -14.08 -13.35
C LEU A 262 9.79 -13.37 -12.28
N PRO A 263 10.42 -12.75 -11.27
CA PRO A 263 9.68 -12.07 -10.21
C PRO A 263 9.02 -10.79 -10.73
N GLY A 264 7.89 -10.42 -10.12
CA GLY A 264 7.23 -9.15 -10.36
C GLY A 264 8.09 -7.95 -9.93
N VAL A 265 7.95 -6.84 -10.65
CA VAL A 265 8.63 -5.58 -10.42
C VAL A 265 7.62 -4.50 -10.03
N TYR A 266 7.95 -3.76 -8.99
CA TYR A 266 7.08 -2.80 -8.34
C TYR A 266 7.79 -1.45 -8.21
N SER A 267 7.07 -0.34 -8.31
CA SER A 267 7.64 0.98 -7.98
C SER A 267 7.92 1.07 -6.48
N ARG A 268 9.15 1.44 -6.10
CA ARG A 268 9.61 1.51 -4.71
C ARG A 268 9.09 2.77 -4.02
N VAL A 269 8.06 2.63 -3.19
CA VAL A 269 7.34 3.75 -2.55
C VAL A 269 8.27 4.71 -1.79
N SER A 270 9.30 4.19 -1.10
CA SER A 270 10.24 5.02 -0.33
C SER A 270 10.99 6.05 -1.16
N ARG A 271 11.11 5.86 -2.48
CA ARG A 271 11.75 6.81 -3.41
C ARG A 271 10.89 8.02 -3.73
N TYR A 272 9.60 7.98 -3.43
CA TYR A 272 8.64 9.01 -3.85
C TYR A 272 8.07 9.84 -2.70
N GLN A 273 8.53 9.66 -1.45
CA GLN A 273 8.02 10.42 -0.30
C GLN A 273 8.04 11.95 -0.52
N SER A 274 9.14 12.52 -1.02
CA SER A 274 9.25 13.96 -1.29
C SER A 274 8.25 14.42 -2.35
N TRP A 275 8.10 13.63 -3.43
CA TRP A 275 7.15 13.91 -4.51
C TRP A 275 5.71 13.87 -4.00
N ILE A 276 5.33 12.84 -3.24
CA ILE A 276 4.00 12.72 -2.62
C ILE A 276 3.70 13.92 -1.72
N ASN A 277 4.66 14.31 -0.87
CA ASN A 277 4.50 15.46 0.03
C ASN A 277 4.40 16.81 -0.70
N SER A 278 4.91 16.93 -1.92
CA SER A 278 4.79 18.16 -2.70
C SER A 278 3.36 18.42 -3.22
N PHE A 279 2.52 17.37 -3.32
CA PHE A 279 1.13 17.50 -3.77
C PHE A 279 0.12 17.46 -2.62
N ILE A 280 0.48 16.85 -1.49
CA ILE A 280 -0.41 16.67 -0.34
C ILE A 280 0.09 17.51 0.83
N SER A 281 -0.42 18.73 0.95
CA SER A 281 -0.02 19.68 2.00
C SER A 281 -0.85 19.56 3.29
N SER A 282 -2.11 19.12 3.19
CA SER A 282 -3.04 18.91 4.31
C SER A 282 -3.38 17.42 4.47
N ASP A 283 -3.59 16.96 5.71
CA ASP A 283 -3.87 15.55 6.05
C ASP A 283 -2.85 14.59 5.40
N LYS A 284 -1.56 14.83 5.65
CA LYS A 284 -0.47 14.09 5.00
C LYS A 284 -0.58 12.58 5.24
N PRO A 285 -0.24 11.75 4.23
CA PRO A 285 -0.12 10.32 4.44
C PRO A 285 0.85 10.00 5.58
N GLY A 286 0.58 8.94 6.32
CA GLY A 286 1.51 8.47 7.35
C GLY A 286 2.69 7.75 6.72
N PHE A 287 3.89 8.33 6.85
CA PHE A 287 5.14 7.67 6.46
C PHE A 287 5.73 6.95 7.67
N VAL A 288 6.08 5.68 7.48
CA VAL A 288 6.65 4.82 8.53
C VAL A 288 7.98 4.26 8.04
N GLN A 289 9.01 4.38 8.88
CA GLN A 289 10.31 3.79 8.58
C GLN A 289 10.24 2.27 8.79
N PHE A 290 10.33 1.52 7.69
CA PHE A 290 10.43 0.07 7.74
C PHE A 290 11.90 -0.36 7.88
N SER A 291 12.17 -1.36 8.70
CA SER A 291 13.50 -1.92 8.90
C SER A 291 13.41 -3.43 8.97
N SER A 292 13.90 -4.11 7.94
CA SER A 292 14.09 -5.56 7.94
C SER A 292 15.23 -5.96 8.85
N SER A 293 15.04 -7.06 9.60
CA SER A 293 16.11 -7.70 10.36
C SER A 293 17.05 -8.49 9.47
N GLY A 294 18.34 -8.56 9.83
CA GLY A 294 19.35 -9.35 9.12
C GLY A 294 20.16 -8.54 8.09
N PRO A 295 21.23 -9.12 7.53
CA PRO A 295 22.07 -8.44 6.55
C PRO A 295 21.33 -8.27 5.23
N ASP A 296 21.35 -7.05 4.68
CA ASP A 296 20.92 -6.82 3.30
C ASP A 296 21.98 -7.43 2.36
N ALA A 297 21.65 -8.56 1.74
CA ALA A 297 22.53 -9.27 0.81
C ALA A 297 22.98 -8.39 -0.39
N ASP A 298 22.23 -7.34 -0.71
CA ASP A 298 22.57 -6.39 -1.77
C ASP A 298 23.48 -5.25 -1.28
N SER A 299 23.51 -4.95 0.03
CA SER A 299 24.32 -3.88 0.61
C SER A 299 25.82 -4.21 0.76
N ILE A 300 26.18 -5.51 0.71
CA ILE A 300 27.49 -6.02 1.15
C ILE A 300 28.69 -5.51 0.29
N ARG A 301 28.48 -4.76 -0.81
CA ARG A 301 29.59 -4.28 -1.66
C ARG A 301 29.65 -2.78 -1.97
N LYS A 302 28.94 -1.89 -1.28
CA LYS A 302 29.20 -0.44 -1.41
C LYS A 302 30.46 0.04 -0.66
N LYS A 303 31.16 -0.81 0.09
CA LYS A 303 32.47 -0.51 0.69
C LYS A 303 33.62 -1.17 -0.09
N SER A 304 34.62 -0.34 -0.41
CA SER A 304 35.97 -0.59 -0.95
C SER A 304 36.13 -1.01 -2.43
N ARG A 305 36.27 0.00 -3.30
CA ARG A 305 37.43 0.12 -4.20
C ARG A 305 37.89 1.58 -4.21
N SER A 306 38.54 2.02 -3.14
CA SER A 306 39.48 3.14 -3.23
C SER A 306 40.71 2.62 -3.95
N TYR A 307 40.86 3.02 -5.20
CA TYR A 307 42.07 2.83 -5.99
C TYR A 307 43.21 3.53 -5.25
N THR A 308 44.22 2.78 -4.81
CA THR A 308 45.51 3.33 -4.42
C THR A 308 46.43 3.04 -5.59
N ASP A 309 46.67 4.06 -6.41
CA ASP A 309 47.77 4.05 -7.36
C ASP A 309 49.07 4.19 -6.58
N GLY A 310 49.94 3.22 -6.76
CA GLY A 310 51.29 3.21 -6.22
C GLY A 310 52.04 2.04 -6.82
N PHE A 311 52.70 2.29 -7.96
CA PHE A 311 54.11 2.01 -8.23
C PHE A 311 54.51 2.69 -9.55
#